data_AF-A0A9P7VMD5-F1
#
_entry.id   AF-A0A9P7VMD5-F1
#
_cell.length_a   1.000
_cell.length_b   1.000
_cell.length_c   1.000
_cell.angle_alpha   90.00
_cell.angle_beta   90.00
_cell.angle_gamma   90.00
#
_symmetry.space_group_name_H-M   'P 1'
#
loop_
_entity.id
_entity.type
_entity.pdbx_description
1 polymer ?
#
loop_
_entity_poly.entity_id
_entity_poly.type
_entity_poly.pdbx_seq_one_letter_code
_entity_poly.pdbx_strand_id
1 'polypeptide(L)' 'NIWDEFYLTAAYFDNLTAIKSPNGMMPYEKWHERRPDVTHLQEISCKAFMLIQNQCNLKIL' A
#
# COMPACT_ATOMS: atom_id res chain seq x y z
N ASN A 1 -8.90 8.28 13.27
CA ASN A 1 -7.58 7.74 13.67
C ASN A 1 -6.95 7.23 12.39
N ILE A 2 -5.71 7.63 12.04
CA ILE A 2 -5.13 7.31 10.71
C ILE A 2 -5.00 5.78 10.52
N TRP A 3 -4.84 5.04 11.62
CA TRP A 3 -4.83 3.59 11.64
C TRP A 3 -6.10 2.93 11.09
N ASP A 4 -7.27 3.53 11.30
CA ASP A 4 -8.54 2.98 10.80
C ASP A 4 -8.59 3.07 9.27
N GLU A 5 -8.09 4.18 8.71
CA GLU A 5 -8.01 4.42 7.28
C GLU A 5 -7.00 3.49 6.60
N PHE A 6 -5.86 3.24 7.25
CA PHE A 6 -4.89 2.23 6.79
C PHE A 6 -5.48 0.82 6.79
N TYR A 7 -6.22 0.46 7.84
CA TYR A 7 -6.85 -0.85 7.92
C TYR A 7 -7.87 -1.07 6.80
N LEU A 8 -8.74 -0.08 6.55
CA LEU A 8 -9.70 -0.11 5.46
C LEU A 8 -9.01 -0.17 4.09
N THR A 9 -7.95 0.60 3.90
CA THR A 9 -7.17 0.61 2.67
C THR A 9 -6.49 -0.74 2.42
N ALA A 10 -5.95 -1.39 3.46
CA ALA A 10 -5.36 -2.72 3.34
C ALA A 10 -6.41 -3.78 2.95
N ALA A 11 -7.58 -3.79 3.60
CA ALA A 11 -8.67 -4.70 3.25
C ALA A 11 -9.18 -4.45 1.81
N TYR A 12 -9.21 -3.18 1.38
CA TYR A 12 -9.52 -2.83 0.01
C TYR A 12 -8.48 -3.40 -0.97
N PHE A 13 -7.19 -3.22 -0.68
CA PHE A 13 -6.12 -3.82 -1.46
C PHE A 13 -6.19 -5.35 -1.50
N ASP A 14 -6.52 -6.03 -0.41
CA ASP A 14 -6.63 -7.50 -0.43
C ASP A 14 -7.69 -7.99 -1.42
N ASN A 15 -8.82 -7.27 -1.52
CA ASN A 15 -9.89 -7.58 -2.48
C ASN A 15 -9.51 -7.27 -3.93
N LEU A 16 -8.65 -6.26 -4.14
CA LEU A 16 -8.14 -5.87 -5.45
C LEU A 16 -6.96 -6.73 -5.91
N THR A 17 -6.07 -7.13 -5.00
CA THR A 17 -4.72 -7.64 -5.32
C THR A 17 -4.56 -9.13 -5.02
N ALA A 18 -5.65 -9.85 -4.72
CA ALA A 18 -5.59 -11.30 -4.48
C ALA A 18 -5.23 -12.07 -5.77
N ILE A 19 -3.93 -12.05 -6.08
CA ILE A 19 -3.24 -12.73 -7.17
C ILE A 19 -3.26 -14.26 -6.99
N LYS A 20 -3.61 -14.75 -5.79
CA LYS A 20 -3.65 -16.19 -5.46
C LYS A 20 -4.98 -16.88 -5.80
N SER A 21 -5.81 -16.28 -6.64
CA SER A 21 -7.01 -16.97 -7.13
C SER A 21 -6.59 -18.07 -8.12
N PRO A 22 -7.21 -19.27 -8.07
CA PRO A 22 -6.82 -20.42 -8.90
C PRO A 22 -6.78 -20.15 -10.41
N ASN A 23 -7.47 -19.11 -10.88
CA ASN A 23 -7.57 -18.75 -12.30
C ASN A 23 -6.86 -17.42 -12.62
N GLY A 24 -6.10 -16.85 -11.67
CA GLY A 24 -5.46 -15.53 -11.84
C GLY A 24 -6.44 -14.35 -11.91
N MET A 25 -7.73 -14.59 -11.64
CA MET A 25 -8.79 -13.59 -11.68
C MET A 25 -8.99 -12.96 -10.30
N MET A 26 -8.99 -11.63 -10.22
CA MET A 26 -9.11 -10.92 -8.95
C MET A 26 -10.54 -11.07 -8.37
N PRO A 27 -10.74 -11.16 -7.04
CA PRO A 27 -12.07 -11.25 -6.44
C PRO A 27 -13.02 -10.14 -6.89
N TYR A 28 -12.50 -8.92 -6.99
CA TYR A 28 -13.23 -7.77 -7.53
C TYR A 28 -13.72 -8.02 -8.96
N GLU A 29 -12.85 -8.51 -9.86
CA GLU A 29 -13.21 -8.83 -11.23
C GLU A 29 -14.24 -9.95 -11.30
N LYS A 30 -14.13 -10.96 -10.43
CA LYS A 30 -15.10 -12.07 -10.38
C LYS A 30 -16.49 -11.61 -9.94
N TRP A 31 -16.57 -10.62 -9.06
CA TRP A 31 -17.84 -10.12 -8.53
C TRP A 31 -18.49 -9.05 -9.41
N HIS A 32 -17.67 -8.19 -10.03
CA HIS A 32 -18.14 -7.04 -10.80
C HIS A 32 -17.96 -7.19 -12.31
N GLU A 33 -17.37 -8.29 -12.78
CA GLU A 33 -17.08 -8.59 -14.20
C GLU A 33 -16.29 -7.48 -14.92
N ARG A 34 -15.58 -6.63 -14.15
CA ARG A 34 -14.87 -5.45 -14.63
C ARG A 34 -13.52 -5.33 -13.91
N ARG A 35 -12.50 -4.84 -14.64
CA ARG A 35 -11.23 -4.44 -14.02
C ARG A 35 -11.44 -3.29 -13.03
N PRO A 36 -10.85 -3.36 -11.83
CA PRO A 36 -10.92 -2.28 -10.88
C PRO A 36 -10.23 -1.03 -11.42
N ASP A 37 -10.88 0.11 -11.27
CA ASP A 37 -10.27 1.40 -11.55
C ASP A 37 -9.45 1.84 -10.33
N VAL A 38 -8.14 1.87 -10.47
CA VAL A 38 -7.19 2.23 -9.41
C VAL A 38 -6.68 3.67 -9.50
N THR A 39 -7.21 4.49 -10.42
CA THR A 39 -6.78 5.88 -10.62
C THR A 39 -7.01 6.79 -9.41
N HIS A 40 -7.93 6.39 -8.53
CA HIS A 40 -8.22 7.09 -7.28
C HIS A 40 -7.21 6.79 -6.16
N LEU A 41 -6.36 5.77 -6.31
CA LEU A 41 -5.36 5.44 -5.32
C LEU A 41 -4.24 6.48 -5.34
N GLN A 42 -3.83 6.92 -4.14
CA GLN A 42 -2.70 7.79 -3.93
C GLN A 42 -1.69 7.10 -3.03
N GLU A 43 -0.40 7.36 -3.28
CA GLU A 43 0.67 6.88 -2.41
C GLU A 43 0.55 7.54 -1.05
N ILE A 44 0.36 6.73 0.00
CA ILE A 44 0.46 7.23 1.37
C ILE A 44 1.93 7.22 1.77
N SER A 45 2.56 8.38 1.75
CA SER A 45 3.95 8.56 2.17
C SER A 45 4.04 9.42 3.43
N CYS A 46 5.11 9.23 4.19
CA CYS A 46 5.46 10.11 5.30
C CYS A 46 6.94 10.50 5.22
N LYS A 47 7.27 11.72 5.66
CA LYS A 47 8.67 12.14 5.81
C LYS A 47 9.22 11.47 7.07
N ALA A 48 9.95 10.38 6.89
CA ALA A 48 10.70 9.74 7.96
C ALA A 48 12.11 10.36 8.04
N PHE A 49 12.49 10.85 9.21
CA PHE A 49 13.85 11.30 9.48
C PHE A 49 14.55 10.23 10.33
N MET A 50 15.72 9.78 9.90
CA MET A 50 16.51 8.84 10.68
C MET A 50 17.09 9.55 11.91
N LEU A 51 16.88 8.99 13.10
CA LEU A 51 17.54 9.47 14.30
C LEU A 51 19.02 9.02 14.26
N ILE A 52 19.93 9.95 13.98
CA ILE A 52 21.36 9.72 14.10
C ILE A 52 21.70 9.83 15.59
N GLN A 53 21.76 8.68 16.28
CA GLN A 53 22.28 8.60 17.65
C GLN A 53 23.81 8.63 17.60
N ASN A 54 24.40 9.59 18.32
CA ASN A 54 25.81 9.99 18.28
C ASN A 54 26.26 10.60 16.94
N GLN A 55 26.64 11.87 17.00
CA GLN A 55 27.36 12.56 15.94
C GLN A 55 28.77 11.97 15.77
N CYS A 56 28.88 10.82 15.13
CA CYS A 56 30.07 10.57 14.33
C CYS A 56 29.87 11.34 13.03
N ASN A 57 30.51 12.52 12.95
CA ASN A 57 30.64 13.33 11.75
C ASN A 57 31.24 12.51 10.61
N LEU A 58 30.43 11.70 9.93
CA LEU A 58 30.78 11.22 8.61
C LEU A 58 30.55 12.39 7.66
N LYS A 59 31.55 13.29 7.61
CA LYS A 59 31.78 14.11 6.44
C LYS A 59 31.96 13.12 5.30
N ILE A 60 30.93 12.98 4.46
CA ILE A 60 31.02 12.22 3.23
C ILE A 60 32.09 12.94 2.40
N LEU A 61 33.22 12.25 2.23
CA LEU A 61 34.29 12.55 1.28
C LEU A 61 33.81 12.26 -0.14
#